data_AF-A0A166FC47-F1
#
_entry.id   AF-A0A166FC47-F1
#
_cell.length_a   1.000
_cell.length_b   1.000
_cell.length_c   1.000
_cell.angle_alpha   90.00
_cell.angle_beta   90.00
_cell.angle_gamma   90.00
#
_symmetry.space_group_name_H-M   'P 1'
#
loop_
_entity.id
_entity.type
_entity.pdbx_description
1 polymer ?
#
loop_
_entity_poly.entity_id
_entity_poly.type
_entity_poly.pdbx_seq_one_letter_code
_entity_poly.pdbx_strand_id
1 'polypeptide(L)'
;MHMANIFQDGELKENEVSISSKKLFEDQNEFIKKSLINSKKGGRPEKWYNFDGIISVGYRVNSKQSTQFRIWSTNVLKEYMIKGFVLDDELLKNGSRFGKDYFDN
;
A
#
# COMPACT_ATOMS: atom_id res chain seq x y z
N MET A 1 1.29 11.20 -11.65
CA MET A 1 2.13 10.92 -12.84
C MET A 1 2.53 9.45 -12.91
N HIS A 2 2.94 8.81 -11.80
CA HIS A 2 3.38 7.40 -11.85
C HIS A 2 2.28 6.35 -12.13
N MET A 3 1.12 6.42 -11.45
CA MET A 3 0.02 5.47 -11.71
C MET A 3 -0.59 5.59 -13.11
N ALA A 4 -0.71 6.81 -13.63
CA ALA A 4 -1.22 7.04 -14.98
C ALA A 4 -0.34 6.34 -16.03
N ASN A 5 0.98 6.41 -15.87
CA ASN A 5 1.92 5.74 -16.78
C ASN A 5 1.84 4.21 -16.67
N ILE A 6 1.68 3.67 -15.46
CA ILE A 6 1.51 2.21 -15.25
C ILE A 6 0.30 1.68 -16.03
N PHE A 7 -0.82 2.41 -16.00
CA PHE A 7 -2.02 2.02 -16.74
C PHE A 7 -1.88 2.25 -18.25
N GLN A 8 -1.23 3.33 -18.66
CA GLN A 8 -0.99 3.62 -20.07
C GLN A 8 -0.08 2.56 -20.72
N ASP A 9 0.92 2.06 -19.99
CA ASP A 9 1.82 1.01 -20.45
C ASP A 9 1.14 -0.37 -20.45
N GLY A 10 -0.08 -0.48 -19.94
CA GLY A 10 -0.84 -1.73 -19.87
C GLY A 10 -0.31 -2.74 -18.85
N GLU A 11 0.59 -2.32 -17.94
CA GLU A 11 1.14 -3.20 -16.90
C GLU A 11 0.06 -3.65 -15.93
N LEU A 12 -0.85 -2.74 -15.56
CA LEU A 12 -2.00 -3.01 -14.73
C LEU A 12 -3.27 -2.45 -15.36
N LYS A 13 -4.41 -3.05 -15.03
CA LYS A 13 -5.72 -2.50 -15.37
C LYS A 13 -6.29 -1.79 -14.15
N GLU A 14 -6.57 -0.50 -14.31
CA GLU A 14 -6.98 0.36 -13.20
C GLU A 14 -8.21 -0.15 -12.42
N ASN A 15 -9.18 -0.75 -13.11
CA ASN A 15 -10.40 -1.29 -12.52
C ASN A 15 -10.19 -2.57 -11.70
N GLU A 16 -9.07 -3.28 -11.88
CA GLU A 16 -8.72 -4.49 -11.13
C GLU A 16 -7.91 -4.16 -9.87
N VAL A 17 -7.12 -3.08 -9.91
CA VAL A 17 -6.18 -2.72 -8.84
C VAL A 17 -6.61 -1.51 -8.01
N SER A 18 -7.73 -0.86 -8.36
CA SER A 18 -8.20 0.33 -7.65
C SER A 18 -9.68 0.30 -7.32
N ILE A 19 -10.02 0.96 -6.21
CA ILE A 19 -11.39 1.19 -5.78
C ILE A 19 -11.55 2.64 -5.31
N SER A 20 -12.60 3.31 -5.78
CA SER A 20 -12.90 4.67 -5.34
C SER A 20 -13.32 4.68 -3.88
N SER A 21 -12.95 5.72 -3.13
CA SER A 21 -13.39 5.91 -1.74
C SER A 21 -14.91 5.87 -1.60
N LYS A 22 -15.65 6.45 -2.56
CA LYS A 22 -17.12 6.43 -2.55
C LYS A 22 -17.68 5.00 -2.55
N LYS A 23 -17.11 4.11 -3.37
CA LYS A 23 -17.52 2.71 -3.47
C LYS A 23 -17.06 1.88 -2.27
N LEU A 24 -15.84 2.11 -1.77
CA LEU A 24 -15.30 1.36 -0.63
C LEU A 24 -16.06 1.65 0.67
N PHE A 25 -16.58 2.87 0.82
CA PHE A 25 -17.25 3.34 2.03
C PHE A 25 -18.72 3.67 1.81
N GLU A 26 -19.38 3.01 0.86
CA GLU A 26 -20.77 3.29 0.46
C GLU A 26 -21.74 3.26 1.66
N ASP A 27 -21.53 2.33 2.59
CA ASP A 27 -22.33 2.19 3.81
C ASP A 27 -22.00 3.21 4.91
N GLN A 28 -20.94 4.01 4.75
CA GLN A 28 -20.45 4.98 5.73
C GLN A 28 -20.55 6.41 5.19
N ASN A 29 -21.78 6.92 5.09
CA ASN A 29 -22.07 8.26 4.54
C ASN A 29 -21.23 9.41 5.14
N GLU A 30 -20.86 9.31 6.42
CA GLU A 30 -19.99 10.30 7.07
C GLU A 30 -18.56 10.28 6.52
N PHE A 31 -18.06 9.10 6.13
CA PHE A 31 -16.75 8.91 5.51
C PHE A 31 -16.70 9.47 4.08
N ILE A 32 -17.84 9.48 3.38
CA ILE A 32 -17.99 9.96 1.99
C ILE A 32 -18.06 11.50 1.92
N LYS A 33 -18.24 12.22 3.03
CA LYS A 33 -18.37 13.70 3.03
C LYS A 33 -17.29 14.31 2.12
N LYS A 34 -17.72 15.03 1.08
CA LYS A 34 -16.84 15.58 0.03
C LYS A 34 -15.74 16.49 0.59
N SER A 35 -15.96 17.08 1.78
CA SER A 35 -14.96 17.84 2.53
C SER A 35 -13.80 16.99 3.06
N LEU A 36 -14.02 15.70 3.30
CA LEU A 36 -13.02 14.73 3.77
C LEU A 36 -12.26 14.08 2.62
N ILE A 37 -12.77 14.10 1.39
CA ILE A 37 -12.08 13.57 0.19
C ILE A 37 -11.27 14.70 -0.45
N ASN A 38 -10.18 15.10 0.20
CA ASN A 38 -9.23 16.05 -0.37
C ASN A 38 -7.81 15.81 0.14
N SER A 39 -7.12 14.85 -0.47
CA SER A 39 -5.74 14.48 -0.12
C SER A 39 -4.77 15.68 -0.10
N LYS A 40 -4.99 16.72 -0.91
CA LYS A 40 -4.12 17.91 -0.93
C LYS A 40 -4.23 18.81 0.30
N LYS A 41 -5.28 18.68 1.10
CA LYS A 41 -5.49 19.44 2.35
C LYS A 41 -5.46 18.56 3.60
N GLY A 42 -4.76 17.41 3.53
CA GLY A 42 -4.75 16.43 4.62
C GLY A 42 -6.03 15.59 4.74
N GLY A 43 -6.91 15.67 3.74
CA GLY A 43 -8.06 14.78 3.63
C GLY A 43 -7.67 13.39 3.11
N ARG A 44 -8.68 12.55 2.93
CA ARG A 44 -8.60 11.19 2.43
C ARG A 44 -8.33 11.15 0.93
N PRO A 45 -7.68 10.09 0.42
CA PRO A 45 -7.50 9.87 -1.01
C PRO A 45 -8.84 9.61 -1.71
N GLU A 46 -8.90 9.88 -3.01
CA GLU A 46 -10.09 9.64 -3.84
C GLU A 46 -10.16 8.19 -4.35
N LYS A 47 -8.99 7.56 -4.53
CA LYS A 47 -8.81 6.17 -4.95
C LYS A 47 -7.86 5.45 -4.01
N TRP A 48 -8.18 4.21 -3.72
CA TRP A 48 -7.34 3.26 -3.00
C TRP A 48 -6.84 2.21 -3.97
N TYR A 49 -5.61 1.76 -3.76
CA TYR A 49 -4.98 0.75 -4.60
C TYR A 49 -4.70 -0.49 -3.77
N ASN A 50 -4.90 -1.66 -4.39
CA ASN A 50 -4.54 -2.94 -3.80
C ASN A 50 -3.01 -3.12 -3.78
N PHE A 51 -2.57 -4.30 -3.35
CA PHE A 51 -1.15 -4.61 -3.25
C PHE A 51 -0.42 -4.53 -4.60
N ASP A 52 -1.02 -5.01 -5.69
CA ASP A 52 -0.42 -4.99 -7.02
C ASP A 52 -0.13 -3.55 -7.48
N GLY A 53 -1.10 -2.65 -7.28
CA GLY A 53 -0.90 -1.23 -7.56
C GLY A 53 0.24 -0.61 -6.74
N ILE A 54 0.35 -0.97 -5.46
CA ILE A 54 1.43 -0.48 -4.58
C ILE A 54 2.80 -1.00 -5.06
N ILE A 55 2.89 -2.29 -5.41
CA ILE A 55 4.13 -2.90 -5.91
C ILE A 55 4.60 -2.19 -7.18
N SER A 56 3.72 -2.04 -8.19
CA SER A 56 4.10 -1.43 -9.47
C SER A 56 4.65 -0.01 -9.31
N VAL A 57 4.08 0.78 -8.38
CA VAL A 57 4.62 2.11 -8.05
C VAL A 57 5.96 1.99 -7.32
N GLY A 58 6.07 1.09 -6.34
CA GLY A 58 7.29 0.87 -5.56
C GLY A 58 8.50 0.51 -6.43
N TYR A 59 8.30 -0.22 -7.52
CA TYR A 59 9.37 -0.57 -8.45
C TYR A 59 9.73 0.54 -9.45
N ARG A 60 8.76 1.36 -9.87
CA ARG A 60 8.97 2.42 -10.87
C ARG A 60 9.42 3.77 -10.30
N VAL A 61 9.13 4.07 -9.04
CA VAL A 61 9.44 5.38 -8.45
C VAL A 61 10.84 5.41 -7.85
N ASN A 62 11.58 6.48 -8.10
CA ASN A 62 12.90 6.73 -7.51
C ASN A 62 12.77 7.58 -6.25
N SER A 63 12.34 6.98 -5.14
CA SER A 63 12.27 7.63 -3.82
C SER A 63 13.00 6.81 -2.76
N LYS A 64 13.38 7.43 -1.64
CA LYS A 64 14.00 6.71 -0.50
C LYS A 64 13.09 5.59 -0.01
N GLN A 65 11.79 5.86 0.11
CA GLN A 65 10.79 4.89 0.53
C GLN A 65 10.65 3.73 -0.47
N SER A 66 10.61 4.02 -1.77
CA SER A 66 10.57 3.01 -2.83
C SER A 66 11.82 2.13 -2.82
N THR A 67 13.00 2.71 -2.57
CA THR A 67 14.25 1.95 -2.44
C THR A 67 14.23 1.03 -1.22
N GLN A 68 13.78 1.51 -0.05
CA GLN A 68 13.62 0.66 1.14
C GLN A 68 12.63 -0.49 0.90
N PHE A 69 11.50 -0.20 0.24
CA PHE A 69 10.53 -1.22 -0.14
C PHE A 69 11.15 -2.28 -1.05
N ARG A 70 11.89 -1.89 -2.10
CA ARG A 70 12.57 -2.83 -3.00
C ARG A 70 13.60 -3.70 -2.29
N ILE A 71 14.39 -3.13 -1.37
CA ILE A 71 15.34 -3.90 -0.55
C ILE A 71 14.58 -4.95 0.25
N TRP A 72 13.52 -4.55 0.95
CA TRP A 72 12.69 -5.46 1.74
C TRP A 72 12.05 -6.56 0.88
N SER A 73 11.37 -6.21 -0.21
CA SER A 73 10.71 -7.17 -1.10
C SER A 73 11.70 -8.17 -1.72
N THR A 74 12.90 -7.71 -2.08
CA THR A 74 13.95 -8.59 -2.62
C THR A 74 14.43 -9.59 -1.57
N ASN A 75 14.58 -9.17 -0.32
CA ASN A 75 14.97 -10.06 0.78
C ASN A 75 13.88 -11.12 1.05
N VAL A 76 12.62 -10.71 1.11
CA VAL A 76 11.47 -11.60 1.27
C VAL A 76 11.41 -12.64 0.15
N LEU A 77 11.53 -12.21 -1.11
CA LEU A 77 11.49 -13.11 -2.25
C LEU A 77 12.68 -14.08 -2.24
N LYS A 78 13.87 -13.60 -1.90
CA LYS A 78 15.08 -14.45 -1.78
C LYS A 78 14.91 -15.52 -0.70
N GLU A 79 14.38 -15.15 0.46
CA GLU A 79 14.09 -16.09 1.54
C GLU A 79 13.08 -17.14 1.10
N TYR A 80 12.00 -16.72 0.45
CA TYR A 80 11.00 -17.62 -0.09
C TYR A 80 11.60 -18.61 -1.11
N MET A 81 12.43 -18.14 -2.04
CA MET A 81 13.06 -18.99 -3.04
C MET A 81 14.02 -20.03 -2.43
N ILE A 82 14.68 -19.71 -1.32
CA ILE A 82 15.64 -20.61 -0.65
C ILE A 82 14.93 -21.60 0.27
N LYS A 83 13.98 -21.11 1.09
CA LYS A 83 13.35 -21.90 2.16
C LYS A 83 12.00 -22.50 1.77
N GLY A 84 11.36 -21.98 0.72
CA GLY A 84 9.99 -22.31 0.33
C GLY A 84 8.90 -21.59 1.14
N PHE A 85 9.29 -20.76 2.11
CA PHE A 85 8.39 -19.96 2.95
C PHE A 85 9.11 -18.70 3.46
N VAL A 86 8.34 -17.74 3.97
CA VAL A 86 8.84 -16.55 4.66
C VAL A 86 8.23 -16.52 6.04
N LEU A 87 9.04 -16.24 7.06
CA LEU A 87 8.61 -16.19 8.44
C LEU A 87 9.04 -14.87 9.08
N ASP A 88 8.12 -14.21 9.77
CA ASP A 88 8.45 -13.03 10.57
C ASP A 88 8.89 -13.48 11.96
N ASP A 89 10.18 -13.82 12.09
CA ASP A 89 10.81 -14.29 13.33
C ASP A 89 10.62 -13.30 14.49
N GLU A 90 10.70 -11.99 14.21
CA GLU A 90 10.58 -10.95 15.24
C GLU A 90 9.14 -10.89 15.75
N LEU A 91 8.15 -10.94 14.85
CA LEU A 91 6.75 -10.98 15.23
C LEU A 91 6.41 -12.25 16.03
N LEU A 92 6.95 -13.40 15.66
CA LEU A 92 6.69 -14.64 16.39
C LEU A 92 7.31 -14.65 17.79
N LYS A 93 8.48 -14.00 17.95
CA LYS A 93 9.13 -13.86 19.26
C LYS A 93 8.44 -12.84 20.15
N ASN A 94 7.99 -11.73 19.58
CA ASN A 94 7.49 -10.56 20.33
C ASN A 94 5.96 -10.44 20.34
N GLY A 95 5.26 -11.27 19.57
CA GLY A 95 3.80 -11.34 19.47
C GLY A 95 3.15 -10.22 18.67
N SER A 96 3.35 -8.96 19.06
CA SER A 96 2.76 -7.77 18.43
C SER A 96 3.83 -6.90 17.78
N ARG A 97 3.58 -6.44 16.54
CA ARG A 97 4.43 -5.44 15.85
C ARG A 97 4.35 -4.05 16.50
N PHE A 98 3.27 -3.78 17.21
CA PHE A 98 3.02 -2.49 17.85
C PHE A 98 3.03 -2.69 19.36
N GLY A 99 3.97 -2.06 20.06
CA GLY A 99 3.93 -1.97 21.51
C GLY A 99 2.65 -1.25 21.96
N LYS A 100 2.23 -1.43 23.21
CA LYS A 100 1.09 -0.70 23.80
C LYS A 100 1.22 0.82 23.56
N ASP A 101 2.46 1.30 23.54
CA ASP A 101 2.83 2.70 23.40
C ASP A 101 2.71 3.28 21.97
N TYR A 102 2.35 2.47 20.95
CA TYR A 102 2.26 2.96 19.56
C TYR A 102 1.10 3.96 19.34
N PHE A 103 0.08 3.90 20.19
CA PHE A 103 -1.07 4.81 20.14
C PHE A 103 -1.05 5.88 21.26
N ASP A 104 0.00 5.91 22.08
CA ASP A 104 0.08 6.75 23.29
C ASP A 104 0.78 8.12 23.05
N ASN A 105 0.62 8.71 21.86
CA ASN A 105 1.01 10.10 21.59
C ASN A 105 -0.18 10.96 21.14
#